data_AF-A0A173WPJ3-F1
#
_entry.id   AF-A0A173WPJ3-F1
#
_cell.length_a   1.000
_cell.length_b   1.000
_cell.length_c   1.000
_cell.angle_alpha   90.00
_cell.angle_beta   90.00
_cell.angle_gamma   90.00
#
_symmetry.space_group_name_H-M   'P 1'
#
loop_
_entity.id
_entity.type
_entity.pdbx_description
1 polymer ?
#
loop_
_entity_poly.entity_id
_entity_poly.type
_entity_poly.pdbx_seq_one_letter_code
_entity_poly.pdbx_strand_id
1 'polypeptide(L)'
;MNNDKDNATLYAELKAERFMTDQISLLHEAEDLADGINFMLKSIGEFTDADRAYVFETSENHTSTNTYEWCAAGVTPQILRIFIFLL
;
A
#
# COMPACT_ATOMS: atom_id res chain seq x y z
N MET A 1 -11.72 32.10 4.05
CA MET A 1 -12.67 31.17 3.39
C MET A 1 -12.05 30.40 2.21
N ASN A 2 -11.42 31.01 1.20
CA ASN A 2 -10.65 30.21 0.20
C ASN A 2 -9.28 29.74 0.75
N ASN A 3 -8.50 30.64 1.36
CA ASN A 3 -7.17 30.31 1.91
C ASN A 3 -7.17 29.16 2.92
N ASP A 4 -8.22 29.01 3.73
CA ASP A 4 -8.25 27.98 4.79
C ASP A 4 -8.45 26.58 4.19
N LYS A 5 -9.25 26.48 3.12
CA LYS A 5 -9.48 25.23 2.38
C LYS A 5 -8.27 24.88 1.51
N ASP A 6 -7.65 25.88 0.89
CA ASP A 6 -6.45 25.70 0.08
C ASP A 6 -5.27 25.23 0.97
N ASN A 7 -5.10 25.84 2.15
CA ASN A 7 -4.12 25.39 3.14
C ASN A 7 -4.39 23.96 3.62
N ALA A 8 -5.64 23.62 3.96
CA ALA A 8 -5.98 22.25 4.39
C ALA A 8 -5.68 21.21 3.31
N THR A 9 -5.95 21.55 2.04
CA THR A 9 -5.64 20.69 0.88
C THR A 9 -4.13 20.52 0.73
N LEU A 10 -3.36 21.61 0.76
CA LEU A 10 -1.89 21.58 0.71
C LEU A 10 -1.28 20.77 1.85
N TYR A 11 -1.83 20.87 3.07
CA TYR A 11 -1.38 20.07 4.20
C TYR A 11 -1.65 18.58 4.01
N ALA A 12 -2.80 18.22 3.42
CA ALA A 12 -3.11 16.83 3.12
C ALA A 12 -2.16 16.27 2.04
N GLU A 13 -1.91 17.03 0.98
CA GLU A 13 -0.96 16.67 -0.09
C GLU A 13 0.46 16.49 0.46
N LEU A 14 0.95 17.46 1.25
CA LEU A 14 2.27 17.39 1.88
C LEU A 14 2.39 16.19 2.83
N LYS A 15 1.32 15.89 3.58
CA LYS A 15 1.29 14.73 4.47
C LYS A 15 1.39 13.43 3.69
N ALA A 16 0.66 13.31 2.57
CA ALA A 16 0.74 12.14 1.70
C ALA A 16 2.12 12.00 1.05
N GLU A 17 2.73 13.09 0.58
CA GLU A 17 4.08 13.08 -0.01
C GLU A 17 5.15 12.60 0.97
N ARG A 18 5.14 13.14 2.20
CA ARG A 18 6.05 12.71 3.26
C ARG A 18 5.86 11.24 3.61
N PHE A 19 4.61 10.84 3.77
CA PHE A 19 4.27 9.46 4.09
C PHE A 19 4.83 8.48 3.04
N MET A 20 4.66 8.78 1.74
CA MET A 20 5.21 7.96 0.67
C MET A 20 6.75 7.86 0.72
N THR A 21 7.42 8.97 1.03
CA THR A 21 8.88 9.01 1.14
C THR A 21 9.39 8.16 2.31
N ASP A 22 8.68 8.19 3.44
CA ASP A 22 8.99 7.37 4.62
C ASP A 22 8.87 5.88 4.30
N GLN A 23 7.83 5.48 3.57
CA GLN A 23 7.64 4.08 3.15
C GLN A 23 8.76 3.59 2.23
N ILE A 24 9.19 4.42 1.28
CA ILE A 24 10.29 4.08 0.35
C ILE A 24 11.60 3.91 1.12
N SER A 25 11.89 4.81 2.06
CA SER A 25 13.09 4.74 2.90
C SER A 25 13.10 3.45 3.73
N LEU A 26 11.95 3.11 4.33
CA LEU A 26 11.80 1.87 5.10
C LEU A 26 12.07 0.62 4.25
N LEU A 27 11.52 0.55 3.03
CA LEU A 27 11.79 -0.58 2.13
C LEU A 27 13.26 -0.67 1.75
N HIS A 28 13.92 0.47 1.53
CA HIS A 28 15.34 0.51 1.15
C HIS A 28 16.27 0.06 2.29
N GLU A 29 15.88 0.33 3.54
CA GLU A 29 16.66 -0.03 4.74
C GLU A 29 16.32 -1.42 5.28
N ALA A 30 15.30 -2.09 4.74
CA ALA A 30 14.86 -3.40 5.21
C ALA A 30 15.93 -4.48 4.96
N GLU A 31 16.33 -5.18 6.03
CA GLU A 31 17.23 -6.33 5.93
C GLU A 31 16.53 -7.52 5.26
N ASP A 32 15.23 -7.72 5.56
CA ASP A 32 14.34 -8.63 4.85
C ASP A 32 13.27 -7.83 4.10
N LEU A 33 13.32 -7.92 2.76
CA LEU A 33 12.39 -7.22 1.89
C LEU A 33 10.94 -7.69 2.08
N ALA A 34 10.70 -8.97 2.39
CA ALA A 34 9.36 -9.49 2.59
C ALA A 34 8.69 -8.87 3.82
N ASP A 35 9.44 -8.77 4.92
CA ASP A 35 8.99 -8.09 6.14
C ASP A 35 8.78 -6.59 5.90
N GLY A 36 9.68 -5.96 5.16
CA GLY A 36 9.55 -4.55 4.73
C GLY A 36 8.26 -4.31 3.95
N ILE A 37 7.94 -5.17 2.97
CA ILE A 37 6.71 -5.08 2.17
C ILE A 37 5.48 -5.25 3.05
N ASN A 38 5.45 -6.24 3.94
CA ASN A 38 4.33 -6.47 4.86
C ASN A 38 4.10 -5.26 5.79
N PHE A 39 5.17 -4.67 6.32
CA PHE A 39 5.08 -3.48 7.15
C PHE A 39 4.57 -2.26 6.36
N MET A 40 5.09 -2.05 5.15
CA MET A 40 4.65 -0.98 4.27
C MET A 40 3.17 -1.14 3.92
N LEU A 41 2.72 -2.33 3.53
CA LEU A 41 1.33 -2.60 3.18
C LEU A 41 0.38 -2.27 4.34
N LYS A 42 0.76 -2.66 5.56
CA LYS A 42 0.03 -2.26 6.77
C LYS A 42 -0.03 -0.76 6.93
N SER A 43 1.12 -0.09 6.85
CA SER A 43 1.21 1.36 7.03
C SER A 43 0.37 2.12 6.01
N ILE A 44 0.43 1.73 4.72
CA ILE A 44 -0.37 2.33 3.65
C ILE A 44 -1.86 2.07 3.89
N GLY A 45 -2.22 0.84 4.25
CA GLY A 45 -3.59 0.46 4.55
C GLY A 45 -4.19 1.30 5.69
N GLU A 46 -3.47 1.44 6.79
CA GLU A 46 -3.87 2.26 7.94
C GLU A 46 -3.91 3.76 7.59
N PHE A 47 -2.96 4.27 6.80
CA PHE A 47 -2.91 5.67 6.39
C PHE A 47 -4.09 6.06 5.49
N THR A 48 -4.53 5.13 4.64
CA THR A 48 -5.62 5.34 3.68
C THR A 48 -6.99 4.89 4.20
N ASP A 49 -7.06 4.34 5.42
CA ASP A 49 -8.26 3.72 5.99
C ASP A 49 -8.85 2.62 5.08
N ALA A 50 -7.96 1.84 4.45
CA ALA A 50 -8.36 0.77 3.54
C ALA A 50 -8.66 -0.53 4.30
N ASP A 51 -9.63 -1.31 3.82
CA ASP A 51 -9.89 -2.65 4.34
C ASP A 51 -8.75 -3.63 4.02
N ARG A 52 -8.10 -3.45 2.86
CA ARG A 52 -7.06 -4.35 2.30
C ARG A 52 -6.06 -3.58 1.46
N ALA A 53 -4.82 -4.07 1.43
CA ALA A 53 -3.75 -3.62 0.55
C ALA A 53 -2.98 -4.81 -0.02
N TYR A 54 -2.54 -4.72 -1.28
CA TYR A 54 -1.96 -5.84 -2.03
C TYR A 54 -0.68 -5.46 -2.77
N VAL A 55 0.25 -6.41 -2.91
CA VAL A 55 1.28 -6.40 -3.96
C VAL A 55 1.08 -7.62 -4.83
N PHE A 56 0.88 -7.38 -6.13
CA PHE A 56 0.79 -8.42 -7.15
C PHE A 56 2.10 -8.55 -7.90
N GLU A 57 2.62 -9.76 -8.00
CA GLU A 57 3.73 -10.08 -8.90
C GLU A 57 3.19 -10.69 -10.18
N THR A 58 3.65 -10.19 -11.32
CA THR A 58 3.22 -10.66 -12.64
C THR A 58 4.31 -11.50 -13.26
N SER A 59 3.98 -12.73 -13.65
CA SER A 59 4.89 -13.62 -14.36
C SER A 59 4.92 -13.32 -15.86
N GLU A 60 5.91 -13.87 -16.56
CA GLU A 60 6.12 -13.69 -18.00
C GLU A 60 4.91 -14.09 -18.86
N ASN A 61 4.07 -15.00 -18.38
CA ASN A 61 2.84 -15.44 -19.03
C ASN A 61 1.61 -14.55 -18.70
N HIS A 62 1.82 -13.30 -18.25
CA HIS A 62 0.77 -12.33 -17.89
C HIS A 62 -0.22 -12.80 -16.82
N THR A 63 0.21 -13.74 -15.97
CA THR A 63 -0.54 -14.13 -14.77
C THR A 63 -0.04 -13.31 -13.59
N SER A 64 -0.93 -12.61 -12.89
CA SER A 64 -0.57 -11.89 -11.66
C SER A 64 -1.04 -12.67 -10.44
N THR A 65 -0.11 -12.91 -9.51
CA THR A 65 -0.35 -13.56 -8.22
C THR A 65 -0.29 -12.52 -7.12
N ASN A 66 -1.27 -12.54 -6.21
CA ASN A 66 -1.22 -11.73 -5.01
C ASN A 66 -0.16 -12.31 -4.05
N THR A 67 1.05 -11.75 -4.07
CA THR A 67 2.18 -12.29 -3.29
C THR A 67 2.15 -11.77 -1.84
N TYR A 68 1.65 -10.55 -1.64
CA TYR A 68 1.56 -9.95 -0.31
C TYR A 68 0.19 -9.30 -0.12
N GLU A 69 -0.45 -9.59 1.01
CA GLU A 69 -1.74 -9.02 1.41
C GLU A 69 -1.66 -8.55 2.86
N TRP A 70 -2.09 -7.31 3.09
CA TRP A 70 -2.48 -6.86 4.42
C TRP A 70 -4.01 -6.69 4.47
N CYS A 71 -4.61 -7.09 5.60
CA CYS A 71 -6.03 -6.94 5.90
C CYS A 71 -6.20 -6.19 7.22
N ALA A 72 -7.17 -5.27 7.25
CA ALA A 72 -7.62 -4.67 8.50
C ALA A 72 -8.26 -5.71 9.43
N ALA A 73 -8.37 -5.36 10.72
CA ALA A 73 -8.94 -6.27 11.72
C ALA A 73 -10.38 -6.68 11.35
N GLY A 74 -10.66 -7.98 11.38
CA GLY A 74 -11.97 -8.53 11.04
C GLY A 74 -12.23 -8.69 9.53
N VAL A 75 -11.31 -8.26 8.67
CA VAL A 75 -11.40 -8.45 7.23
C VAL A 75 -10.86 -9.83 6.85
N THR A 76 -11.64 -10.60 6.08
CA THR A 76 -11.23 -11.93 5.62
C THR A 76 -10.18 -11.81 4.50
N PRO A 77 -9.02 -12.52 4.61
CA PRO A 77 -7.99 -12.55 3.59
C PRO A 77 -8.46 -13.09 2.24
N GLN A 78 -7.88 -12.58 1.16
CA GLN A 78 -8.17 -12.94 -0.23
C GLN A 78 -6.93 -13.34 -1.03
N ILE A 79 -5.75 -13.45 -0.40
CA ILE A 79 -4.47 -13.75 -1.05
C ILE A 79 -4.49 -14.98 -1.98
N LEU A 80 -5.26 -16.02 -1.62
CA LEU A 80 -5.38 -17.25 -2.43
C LEU A 80 -6.57 -17.25 -3.41
N ARG A 81 -7.37 -16.19 -3.43
CA ARG A 81 -8.64 -16.14 -4.18
C ARG A 81 -8.63 -15.17 -5.36
N ILE A 82 -7.68 -14.25 -5.41
CA ILE A 82 -7.59 -13.25 -6.47
C ILE A 82 -6.54 -13.66 -7.49
N PHE A 83 -6.99 -14.00 -8.69
CA PHE A 83 -6.13 -14.14 -9.87
C PHE A 83 -6.49 -13.05 -10.86
N ILE A 84 -5.49 -12.28 -11.29
CA ILE A 84 -5.65 -11.28 -12.35
C ILE A 84 -4.96 -11.83 -13.59
N PHE A 85 -5.72 -11.93 -14.68
CA PHE A 85 -5.20 -12.19 -16.02
C PHE A 85 -5.19 -10.88 -16.78
N LEU A 86 -4.00 -10.42 -17.18
CA LEU A 86 -3.87 -9.28 -18.08
C LEU A 86 -3.95 -9.84 -19.51
N LEU A 87 -5.03 -9.51 -20.22
CA LEU A 87 -5.27 -9.87 -21.63
C LEU A 87 -4.50 -8.96 -22.59
#